data_AF-A0A7M4AP25-F1
#
_entry.id   AF-A0A7M4AP25-F1
#
_cell.length_a   1.000
_cell.length_b   1.000
_cell.length_c   1.000
_cell.angle_alpha   90.00
_cell.angle_beta   90.00
_cell.angle_gamma   90.00
#
_symmetry.space_group_name_H-M   'P 1'
#
loop_
_entity.id
_entity.type
_entity.pdbx_description
1 polymer ?
#
loop_
_entity_poly.entity_id
_entity_poly.type
_entity_poly.pdbx_seq_one_letter_code
_entity_poly.pdbx_strand_id
1 'polypeptide(L)'
;MKYADMAVPSRALHLWRYTPWTRIHPSKVEEVPNASPVSFTVGTGGELIEGAPRIIDAEDIGRVFLSELASQAYTVETSGEQNILRVEAESNGQYTVGHIHFVLKHDVAVILHLKGQSEWTGLHIKGDVGPNVRAAFGLVNDLDTETKLLHCEDWNVHRDATLELAALSIGGLRCKSDVRTRLTASGAAL
;
A
#
# COMPACT_ATOMS: atom_id res chain seq x y z
N MET A 1 -14.90 4.07 15.57
CA MET A 1 -13.72 4.02 14.68
C MET A 1 -12.60 3.46 15.52
N LYS A 2 -12.03 2.33 15.13
CA LYS A 2 -10.97 1.65 15.87
C LYS A 2 -9.78 2.58 16.10
N TYR A 3 -9.46 3.46 15.14
CA TYR A 3 -8.37 4.42 15.28
C TYR A 3 -8.51 5.31 16.52
N ALA A 4 -9.71 5.81 16.81
CA ALA A 4 -9.96 6.71 17.94
C ALA A 4 -9.69 6.05 19.31
N ASP A 5 -9.77 4.72 19.36
CA ASP A 5 -9.52 3.93 20.58
C ASP A 5 -8.06 3.47 20.70
N MET A 6 -7.22 3.73 19.68
CA MET A 6 -5.82 3.32 19.68
C MET A 6 -4.92 4.34 20.38
N ALA A 7 -4.02 3.85 21.23
CA ALA A 7 -2.98 4.68 21.82
C ALA A 7 -1.94 5.08 20.75
N VAL A 8 -1.52 6.34 20.78
CA VAL A 8 -0.40 6.81 19.95
C VAL A 8 0.85 5.99 20.31
N PRO A 9 1.50 5.34 19.33
CA PRO A 9 2.62 4.45 19.61
C PRO A 9 3.80 5.22 20.20
N SER A 10 4.37 4.65 21.27
CA SER A 10 5.57 5.21 21.88
C SER A 10 6.79 5.03 20.98
N ARG A 11 7.82 5.87 21.16
CA ARG A 11 9.11 5.72 20.46
C ARG A 11 9.89 4.45 20.86
N ALA A 12 9.45 3.75 21.91
CA ALA A 12 10.04 2.47 22.29
C ALA A 12 9.71 1.39 21.25
N LEU A 13 8.53 1.47 20.61
CA LEU A 13 8.16 0.61 19.50
C LEU A 13 9.06 0.89 18.30
N HIS A 14 9.82 -0.12 17.86
CA HIS A 14 10.83 0.03 16.81
C HIS A 14 10.25 0.64 15.52
N LEU A 15 9.03 0.23 15.15
CA LEU A 15 8.33 0.73 13.97
C LEU A 15 8.14 2.26 13.97
N TRP A 16 7.95 2.86 15.14
CA TRP A 16 7.59 4.28 15.32
C TRP A 16 8.72 5.11 15.97
N ARG A 17 9.92 4.53 16.09
CA ARG A 17 11.06 5.16 16.76
C ARG A 17 11.59 6.38 16.00
N TYR A 18 11.86 6.22 14.70
CA TYR A 18 12.55 7.22 13.88
C TYR A 18 11.60 8.19 13.19
N THR A 19 10.44 7.69 12.78
CA THR A 19 9.34 8.48 12.25
C THR A 19 8.10 8.19 13.10
N PRO A 20 7.92 8.89 14.23
CA PRO A 20 6.77 8.72 15.11
C PRO A 20 5.47 9.04 14.40
N TRP A 21 4.37 8.47 14.90
CA TRP A 21 3.03 8.71 14.36
C TRP A 21 2.72 10.21 14.21
N THR A 22 3.00 10.99 15.26
CA THR A 22 2.78 12.44 15.26
C THR A 22 3.54 13.22 14.17
N ARG A 23 4.61 12.65 13.59
CA ARG A 23 5.38 13.30 12.52
C ARG A 23 4.92 12.94 11.11
N ILE A 24 4.29 11.78 10.96
CA ILE A 24 3.79 11.29 9.67
C ILE A 24 2.29 11.52 9.51
N HIS A 25 1.54 11.70 10.59
CA HIS A 25 0.12 11.99 10.55
C HIS A 25 -0.19 13.22 9.67
N PRO A 26 -1.28 13.21 8.87
CA PRO A 26 -1.64 14.33 7.99
C PRO A 26 -2.03 15.61 8.74
N SER A 27 -2.71 15.47 9.89
CA SER A 27 -3.24 16.57 10.72
C SER A 27 -2.94 16.36 12.22
N LYS A 28 -3.91 16.52 13.13
CA LYS A 28 -3.78 16.19 14.56
C LYS A 28 -4.07 14.72 14.81
N VAL A 29 -3.31 14.07 15.69
CA VAL A 29 -3.37 12.61 15.88
C VAL A 29 -4.69 12.11 16.44
N GLU A 30 -5.49 12.97 17.04
CA GLU A 30 -6.83 12.63 17.56
C GLU A 30 -7.92 12.69 16.49
N GLU A 31 -7.60 13.20 15.29
CA GLU A 31 -8.55 13.47 14.22
C GLU A 31 -8.30 12.55 13.02
N VAL A 32 -9.38 12.09 12.36
CA VAL A 32 -9.32 11.48 11.02
C VAL A 32 -9.78 12.55 10.03
N PRO A 33 -8.89 13.14 9.22
CA PRO A 33 -9.29 14.17 8.29
C PRO A 33 -10.07 13.58 7.10
N ASN A 34 -10.67 14.44 6.27
CA ASN A 34 -11.15 14.00 4.96
C ASN A 34 -9.96 13.87 4.01
N ALA A 35 -9.94 12.79 3.22
CA ALA A 35 -8.95 12.59 2.17
C ALA A 35 -9.63 12.24 0.84
N SER A 36 -9.08 12.77 -0.25
CA SER A 36 -9.49 12.39 -1.60
C SER A 36 -8.91 11.01 -1.95
N PRO A 37 -9.58 10.20 -2.78
CA PRO A 37 -9.02 8.95 -3.24
C PRO A 37 -7.81 9.19 -4.15
N VAL A 38 -6.80 8.34 -4.06
CA VAL A 38 -5.77 8.20 -5.10
C VAL A 38 -6.43 7.62 -6.36
N SER A 39 -6.14 8.20 -7.51
CA SER A 39 -6.67 7.71 -8.79
C SER A 39 -5.75 6.62 -9.33
N PHE A 40 -6.30 5.45 -9.66
CA PHE A 40 -5.55 4.32 -10.22
C PHE A 40 -5.88 4.11 -11.69
N THR A 41 -4.84 3.94 -12.52
CA THR A 41 -4.97 3.53 -13.92
C THR A 41 -4.18 2.25 -14.14
N VAL A 42 -4.81 1.21 -14.66
CA VAL A 42 -4.18 -0.09 -14.94
C VAL A 42 -3.86 -0.18 -16.43
N GLY A 43 -2.63 -0.58 -16.75
CA GLY A 43 -2.20 -0.82 -18.12
C GLY A 43 -2.81 -2.08 -18.72
N THR A 44 -2.42 -2.42 -19.94
CA THR A 44 -2.85 -3.66 -20.59
C THR A 44 -2.37 -4.89 -19.79
N GLY A 45 -3.20 -5.94 -19.73
CA GLY A 45 -2.89 -7.16 -18.97
C GLY A 45 -3.44 -7.21 -17.54
N GLY A 46 -4.24 -6.22 -17.12
CA GLY A 46 -4.95 -6.24 -15.85
C GLY A 46 -6.27 -5.47 -15.89
N GLU A 47 -7.14 -5.77 -14.95
CA GLU A 47 -8.44 -5.11 -14.76
C GLU A 47 -8.51 -4.45 -13.39
N LEU A 48 -9.11 -3.26 -13.33
CA LEU A 48 -9.36 -2.52 -12.08
C LEU A 48 -10.82 -2.70 -11.68
N ILE A 49 -11.04 -3.33 -10.54
CA ILE A 49 -12.36 -3.64 -10.00
C ILE A 49 -12.57 -2.83 -8.72
N GLU A 50 -13.75 -2.23 -8.56
CA GLU A 50 -14.10 -1.52 -7.32
C GLU A 50 -14.26 -2.50 -6.16
N GLY A 51 -13.65 -2.18 -5.03
CA GLY A 51 -13.64 -2.96 -3.80
C GLY A 51 -12.30 -3.65 -3.55
N ALA A 52 -11.94 -3.77 -2.27
CA ALA A 52 -10.80 -4.55 -1.80
C ALA A 52 -11.13 -5.16 -0.43
N PRO A 53 -10.46 -6.27 -0.03
CA PRO A 53 -10.62 -6.82 1.31
C PRO A 53 -10.31 -5.75 2.36
N ARG A 54 -11.19 -5.49 3.33
CA ARG A 54 -10.89 -4.59 4.45
C ARG A 54 -9.90 -5.23 5.42
N ILE A 55 -9.10 -4.42 6.12
CA ILE A 55 -8.38 -4.91 7.29
C ILE A 55 -9.28 -4.71 8.51
N ILE A 56 -9.67 -5.82 9.13
CA ILE A 56 -10.52 -5.80 10.33
C ILE A 56 -9.64 -5.90 11.60
N ASP A 57 -8.53 -6.64 11.52
CA ASP A 57 -7.75 -7.05 12.70
C ASP A 57 -6.32 -6.50 12.76
N ALA A 58 -6.02 -5.37 12.11
CA ALA A 58 -4.70 -4.74 12.32
C ALA A 58 -4.56 -4.22 13.75
N GLU A 59 -3.42 -4.53 14.37
CA GLU A 59 -2.96 -3.96 15.64
C GLU A 59 -2.10 -2.70 15.43
N ASP A 60 -1.63 -2.47 14.20
CA ASP A 60 -0.81 -1.31 13.87
C ASP A 60 -1.67 -0.10 13.48
N ILE A 61 -1.37 1.05 14.11
CA ILE A 61 -2.12 2.30 13.96
C ILE A 61 -2.11 2.80 12.51
N GLY A 62 -1.02 2.61 11.76
CA GLY A 62 -0.91 3.07 10.38
C GLY A 62 -1.88 2.34 9.46
N ARG A 63 -1.96 1.02 9.58
CA ARG A 63 -2.91 0.20 8.81
C ARG A 63 -4.37 0.49 9.16
N VAL A 64 -4.68 0.62 10.45
CA VAL A 64 -6.03 0.97 10.89
C VAL A 64 -6.43 2.34 10.36
N PHE A 65 -5.54 3.34 10.51
CA PHE A 65 -5.79 4.70 10.02
C PHE A 65 -6.02 4.73 8.50
N LEU A 66 -5.14 4.09 7.70
CA LEU A 66 -5.31 4.05 6.24
C LEU A 66 -6.62 3.34 5.83
N SER A 67 -6.96 2.23 6.50
CA SER A 67 -8.19 1.49 6.22
C SER A 67 -9.46 2.25 6.60
N GLU A 68 -9.43 3.10 7.62
CA GLU A 68 -10.57 3.93 8.03
C GLU A 68 -10.67 5.24 7.24
N LEU A 69 -9.54 5.80 6.81
CA LEU A 69 -9.47 7.02 5.99
C LEU A 69 -9.90 6.76 4.54
N ALA A 70 -9.61 5.57 3.99
CA ALA A 70 -9.93 5.21 2.62
C ALA A 70 -11.44 5.11 2.38
N SER A 71 -11.99 6.04 1.59
CA SER A 71 -13.37 6.02 1.12
C SER A 71 -13.58 5.05 -0.06
N GLN A 72 -12.52 4.78 -0.82
CA GLN A 72 -12.51 3.89 -1.97
C GLN A 72 -11.39 2.87 -1.84
N ALA A 73 -11.60 1.69 -2.41
CA ALA A 73 -10.58 0.67 -2.52
C ALA A 73 -10.76 -0.07 -3.84
N TYR A 74 -9.68 -0.59 -4.39
CA TYR A 74 -9.69 -1.25 -5.70
C TYR A 74 -8.94 -2.56 -5.66
N THR A 75 -9.39 -3.53 -6.46
CA THR A 75 -8.68 -4.78 -6.71
C THR A 75 -8.17 -4.79 -8.14
N VAL A 76 -6.92 -5.17 -8.32
CA VAL A 76 -6.29 -5.41 -9.61
C VAL A 76 -6.18 -6.92 -9.80
N GLU A 77 -6.89 -7.43 -10.80
CA GLU A 77 -6.75 -8.82 -11.26
C GLU A 77 -5.92 -8.84 -12.55
N THR A 78 -4.91 -9.70 -12.59
CA THR A 78 -4.03 -9.86 -13.75
C THR A 78 -4.59 -10.92 -14.70
N SER A 79 -4.54 -10.66 -16.03
CA SER A 79 -5.21 -11.51 -17.03
C SER A 79 -4.39 -12.72 -17.51
N GLY A 80 -3.08 -12.71 -17.31
CA GLY A 80 -2.14 -13.74 -17.78
C GLY A 80 -1.61 -13.52 -19.18
N GLU A 81 -2.12 -12.50 -19.88
CA GLU A 81 -1.69 -12.19 -21.25
C GLU A 81 -0.34 -11.48 -21.31
N GLN A 82 0.06 -10.82 -20.23
CA GLN A 82 1.31 -10.09 -20.12
C GLN A 82 2.06 -10.45 -18.84
N ASN A 83 3.38 -10.50 -18.95
CA ASN A 83 4.27 -10.78 -17.83
C ASN A 83 4.67 -9.50 -17.07
N ILE A 84 4.28 -8.32 -17.55
CA ILE A 84 4.53 -7.04 -16.88
C ILE A 84 3.24 -6.23 -16.85
N LEU A 85 2.79 -5.84 -15.67
CA LEU A 85 1.66 -4.93 -15.49
C LEU A 85 2.15 -3.59 -14.92
N ARG A 86 1.78 -2.49 -15.57
CA ARG A 86 1.99 -1.14 -15.04
C ARG A 86 0.70 -0.62 -14.43
N VAL A 87 0.79 -0.07 -13.23
CA VAL A 87 -0.30 0.62 -12.56
C VAL A 87 0.18 2.02 -12.20
N GLU A 88 -0.54 3.03 -12.66
CA GLU A 88 -0.28 4.43 -12.31
C GLU A 88 -1.20 4.82 -11.16
N ALA A 89 -0.64 5.47 -10.14
CA ALA A 89 -1.34 6.00 -8.99
C ALA A 89 -1.10 7.50 -8.87
N GLU A 90 -2.15 8.29 -9.00
CA GLU A 90 -2.08 9.76 -8.98
C GLU A 90 -2.66 10.34 -7.70
N SER A 91 -1.84 11.15 -7.03
CA SER A 91 -2.11 11.73 -5.72
C SER A 91 -2.05 13.26 -5.77
N ASN A 92 -3.20 13.92 -5.78
CA ASN A 92 -3.30 15.38 -5.86
C ASN A 92 -4.29 15.96 -4.83
N GLY A 93 -3.98 17.14 -4.29
CA GLY A 93 -4.81 17.84 -3.30
C GLY A 93 -4.17 17.91 -1.92
N GLN A 94 -4.94 18.18 -0.88
CA GLN A 94 -4.35 18.32 0.45
C GLN A 94 -3.95 16.96 1.04
N TYR A 95 -4.93 16.09 1.27
CA TYR A 95 -4.72 14.73 1.76
C TYR A 95 -5.33 13.74 0.79
N THR A 96 -4.56 12.71 0.45
CA THR A 96 -5.02 11.63 -0.43
C THR A 96 -4.80 10.27 0.21
N VAL A 97 -5.64 9.31 -0.15
CA VAL A 97 -5.53 7.95 0.35
C VAL A 97 -5.85 6.93 -0.75
N GLY A 98 -4.98 5.95 -0.91
CA GLY A 98 -5.17 4.84 -1.84
C GLY A 98 -5.21 3.51 -1.09
N HIS A 99 -6.20 2.68 -1.41
CA HIS A 99 -6.23 1.28 -0.99
C HIS A 99 -6.37 0.42 -2.24
N ILE A 100 -5.34 -0.39 -2.50
CA ILE A 100 -5.27 -1.24 -3.69
C ILE A 100 -4.88 -2.66 -3.30
N HIS A 101 -5.52 -3.64 -3.93
CA HIS A 101 -5.28 -5.07 -3.68
C HIS A 101 -4.92 -5.77 -4.98
N PHE A 102 -3.79 -6.46 -5.01
CA PHE A 102 -3.33 -7.22 -6.17
C PHE A 102 -3.62 -8.71 -5.99
N VAL A 103 -4.27 -9.32 -6.97
CA VAL A 103 -4.51 -10.77 -7.01
C VAL A 103 -3.71 -11.36 -8.16
N LEU A 104 -2.61 -12.04 -7.84
CA LEU A 104 -1.63 -12.52 -8.83
C LEU A 104 -1.80 -14.04 -9.00
N LYS A 105 -2.42 -14.44 -10.11
CA LYS A 105 -2.77 -15.86 -10.40
C LYS A 105 -1.83 -16.54 -11.41
N HIS A 106 -0.86 -15.80 -11.94
CA HIS A 106 0.12 -16.26 -12.93
C HIS A 106 1.42 -15.49 -12.75
N ASP A 107 2.50 -15.97 -13.38
CA ASP A 107 3.79 -15.29 -13.36
C ASP A 107 3.65 -13.86 -13.90
N VAL A 108 4.08 -12.86 -13.12
CA VAL A 108 3.90 -11.44 -13.46
C VAL A 108 4.80 -10.53 -12.63
N ALA A 109 5.32 -9.49 -13.26
CA ALA A 109 5.94 -8.36 -12.59
C ALA A 109 5.01 -7.15 -12.61
N VAL A 110 4.64 -6.63 -11.45
CA VAL A 110 3.79 -5.44 -11.31
C VAL A 110 4.67 -4.24 -10.94
N ILE A 111 4.50 -3.13 -11.64
CA ILE A 111 5.12 -1.85 -11.30
C ILE A 111 4.00 -0.88 -10.95
N LEU A 112 3.92 -0.48 -9.69
CA LEU A 112 3.05 0.58 -9.21
C LEU A 112 3.84 1.89 -9.17
N HIS A 113 3.46 2.83 -10.01
CA HIS A 113 4.08 4.15 -10.08
C HIS A 113 3.19 5.20 -9.41
N LEU A 114 3.62 5.65 -8.23
CA LEU A 114 2.95 6.66 -7.43
C LEU A 114 3.54 8.05 -7.71
N LYS A 115 2.71 8.98 -8.18
CA LYS A 115 3.12 10.36 -8.52
C LYS A 115 2.07 11.38 -8.11
N GLY A 116 2.47 12.65 -8.08
CA GLY A 116 1.57 13.79 -7.83
C GLY A 116 2.04 14.72 -6.72
N GLN A 117 1.24 15.74 -6.41
CA GLN A 117 1.64 16.90 -5.61
C GLN A 117 0.74 17.11 -4.38
N SER A 118 0.38 16.04 -3.68
CA SER A 118 -0.40 16.17 -2.46
C SER A 118 0.44 16.58 -1.25
N GLU A 119 -0.09 17.30 -0.27
CA GLU A 119 0.68 17.56 0.97
C GLU A 119 0.97 16.27 1.76
N TRP A 120 0.02 15.32 1.73
CA TRP A 120 0.15 14.01 2.34
C TRP A 120 -0.55 12.93 1.52
N THR A 121 0.12 11.78 1.37
CA THR A 121 -0.41 10.58 0.73
C THR A 121 -0.37 9.40 1.70
N GLY A 122 -1.52 8.75 1.85
CA GLY A 122 -1.63 7.43 2.44
C GLY A 122 -1.75 6.38 1.35
N LEU A 123 -0.94 5.33 1.38
CA LEU A 123 -1.05 4.22 0.45
C LEU A 123 -1.04 2.90 1.20
N HIS A 124 -2.08 2.11 0.99
CA HIS A 124 -2.18 0.77 1.51
C HIS A 124 -2.31 -0.22 0.36
N ILE A 125 -1.28 -1.06 0.24
CA ILE A 125 -1.22 -2.13 -0.75
C ILE A 125 -1.47 -3.45 -0.07
N LYS A 126 -2.31 -4.27 -0.68
CA LYS A 126 -2.42 -5.68 -0.36
C LYS A 126 -2.03 -6.49 -1.57
N GLY A 127 -1.51 -7.68 -1.34
CA GLY A 127 -1.29 -8.62 -2.42
C GLY A 127 -1.47 -10.06 -2.00
N ASP A 128 -2.02 -10.85 -2.92
CA ASP A 128 -2.22 -12.28 -2.77
C ASP A 128 -1.57 -12.99 -3.97
N VAL A 129 -0.49 -13.71 -3.70
CA VAL A 129 0.31 -14.43 -4.71
C VAL A 129 -0.10 -15.89 -4.70
N GLY A 130 -0.84 -16.30 -5.74
CA GLY A 130 -1.43 -17.62 -5.86
C GLY A 130 -0.40 -18.77 -5.84
N PRO A 131 -0.83 -20.03 -5.60
CA PRO A 131 0.08 -21.16 -5.56
C PRO A 131 0.85 -21.35 -6.87
N ASN A 132 2.13 -21.75 -6.78
CA ASN A 132 3.03 -21.96 -7.93
C ASN A 132 3.31 -20.73 -8.81
N VAL A 133 3.01 -19.52 -8.32
CA VAL A 133 3.23 -18.27 -9.06
C VAL A 133 4.59 -17.66 -8.72
N ARG A 134 5.30 -17.16 -9.73
CA ARG A 134 6.47 -16.27 -9.58
C ARG A 134 6.06 -14.84 -9.86
N ALA A 135 5.92 -14.06 -8.80
CA ALA A 135 5.54 -12.66 -8.88
C ALA A 135 6.71 -11.73 -8.51
N ALA A 136 6.74 -10.56 -9.13
CA ALA A 136 7.53 -9.44 -8.65
C ALA A 136 6.63 -8.21 -8.48
N PHE A 137 6.87 -7.40 -7.45
CA PHE A 137 6.17 -6.15 -7.22
C PHE A 137 7.17 -5.03 -6.96
N GLY A 138 7.06 -3.96 -7.74
CA GLY A 138 7.88 -2.77 -7.63
C GLY A 138 7.03 -1.53 -7.32
N LEU A 139 7.29 -0.85 -6.20
CA LEU A 139 6.74 0.48 -5.95
C LEU A 139 7.75 1.55 -6.41
N VAL A 140 7.35 2.43 -7.31
CA VAL A 140 8.08 3.65 -7.66
C VAL A 140 7.35 4.83 -7.02
N ASN A 141 7.96 5.47 -6.02
CA ASN A 141 7.49 6.69 -5.40
C ASN A 141 8.17 7.91 -6.04
N ASP A 142 7.41 8.61 -6.87
CA ASP A 142 7.73 9.85 -7.58
C ASP A 142 6.75 10.98 -7.19
N LEU A 143 6.41 11.05 -5.89
CA LEU A 143 5.65 12.16 -5.32
C LEU A 143 6.50 13.44 -5.24
N ASP A 144 5.85 14.60 -5.23
CA ASP A 144 6.52 15.88 -5.00
C ASP A 144 7.41 15.86 -3.75
N THR A 145 8.54 16.57 -3.79
CA THR A 145 9.55 16.56 -2.72
C THR A 145 9.05 17.10 -1.39
N GLU A 146 7.93 17.83 -1.37
CA GLU A 146 7.29 18.31 -0.14
C GLU A 146 6.23 17.35 0.42
N THR A 147 5.87 16.29 -0.33
CA THR A 147 4.82 15.34 0.06
C THR A 147 5.25 14.44 1.21
N LYS A 148 4.39 14.23 2.21
CA LYS A 148 4.58 13.15 3.19
C LYS A 148 3.92 11.86 2.70
N LEU A 149 4.58 10.71 2.85
CA LEU A 149 4.06 9.41 2.44
C LEU A 149 3.97 8.44 3.63
N LEU A 150 2.76 8.01 3.98
CA LEU A 150 2.53 6.84 4.84
C LEU A 150 2.14 5.65 3.96
N HIS A 151 3.01 4.65 3.94
CA HIS A 151 2.91 3.50 3.06
C HIS A 151 2.88 2.20 3.87
N CYS A 152 1.86 1.38 3.69
CA CYS A 152 1.74 0.05 4.28
C CYS A 152 1.53 -1.00 3.18
N GLU A 153 2.18 -2.16 3.34
CA GLU A 153 1.93 -3.32 2.49
C GLU A 153 1.58 -4.56 3.33
N ASP A 154 0.71 -5.41 2.80
CA ASP A 154 0.37 -6.72 3.33
C ASP A 154 0.31 -7.76 2.20
N TRP A 155 1.31 -8.64 2.15
CA TRP A 155 1.42 -9.71 1.15
C TRP A 155 1.14 -11.08 1.76
N ASN A 156 0.35 -11.90 1.07
CA ASN A 156 0.24 -13.33 1.31
C ASN A 156 0.88 -14.08 0.15
N VAL A 157 1.80 -14.98 0.46
CA VAL A 157 2.50 -15.82 -0.53
C VAL A 157 2.13 -17.26 -0.27
N HIS A 158 1.40 -17.86 -1.22
CA HIS A 158 0.85 -19.22 -1.09
C HIS A 158 1.86 -20.31 -1.46
N ARG A 159 1.40 -21.56 -1.47
CA ARG A 159 2.22 -22.76 -1.63
C ARG A 159 3.06 -22.70 -2.92
N ASP A 160 4.35 -23.01 -2.80
CA ASP A 160 5.29 -23.08 -3.92
C ASP A 160 5.35 -21.79 -4.76
N ALA A 161 4.92 -20.65 -4.19
CA ALA A 161 4.97 -19.35 -4.84
C ALA A 161 6.23 -18.57 -4.44
N THR A 162 6.67 -17.65 -5.29
CA THR A 162 7.79 -16.75 -5.01
C THR A 162 7.35 -15.32 -5.26
N LEU A 163 7.69 -14.42 -4.35
CA LEU A 163 7.43 -12.98 -4.48
C LEU A 163 8.75 -12.23 -4.39
N GLU A 164 9.06 -11.39 -5.37
CA GLU A 164 10.16 -10.42 -5.26
C GLU A 164 9.59 -9.03 -4.99
N LEU A 165 10.12 -8.32 -3.98
CA LEU A 165 9.70 -6.96 -3.65
C LEU A 165 10.82 -5.97 -3.98
N ALA A 166 10.45 -4.90 -4.67
CA ALA A 166 11.32 -3.78 -4.99
C ALA A 166 10.64 -2.45 -4.65
N ALA A 167 11.44 -1.49 -4.17
CA ALA A 167 10.97 -0.14 -3.95
C ALA A 167 12.02 0.86 -4.42
N LEU A 168 11.59 1.85 -5.20
CA LEU A 168 12.39 2.99 -5.62
C LEU A 168 11.67 4.25 -5.14
N SER A 169 12.31 5.03 -4.26
CA SER A 169 11.77 6.30 -3.79
C SER A 169 12.67 7.43 -4.24
N ILE A 170 12.17 8.23 -5.18
CA ILE A 170 12.83 9.44 -5.71
C ILE A 170 12.13 10.73 -5.27
N GLY A 171 10.93 10.61 -4.72
CA GLY A 171 10.10 11.70 -4.21
C GLY A 171 9.76 11.62 -2.72
N GLY A 172 9.06 12.66 -2.25
CA GLY A 172 8.56 12.80 -0.88
C GLY A 172 9.55 13.39 0.15
N LEU A 173 9.03 14.24 1.04
CA LEU A 173 9.76 14.90 2.13
C LEU A 173 10.00 13.94 3.30
N ARG A 174 9.00 13.13 3.61
CA ARG A 174 9.03 12.18 4.73
C ARG A 174 8.21 10.96 4.39
N CYS A 175 8.91 9.85 4.21
CA CYS A 175 8.32 8.57 3.87
C CYS A 175 8.40 7.62 5.07
N LYS A 176 7.29 6.96 5.38
CA LYS A 176 7.23 5.85 6.33
C LYS A 176 6.63 4.65 5.62
N SER A 177 7.45 3.62 5.40
CA SER A 177 7.00 2.34 4.86
C SER A 177 6.91 1.29 5.97
N ASP A 178 5.90 0.43 5.91
CA ASP A 178 5.77 -0.81 6.69
C ASP A 178 5.29 -1.93 5.77
N VAL A 179 6.23 -2.77 5.34
CA VAL A 179 5.99 -3.89 4.43
C VAL A 179 5.94 -5.19 5.23
N ARG A 180 4.85 -5.94 5.10
CA ARG A 180 4.70 -7.24 5.77
C ARG A 180 4.34 -8.32 4.76
N THR A 181 5.08 -9.42 4.82
CA THR A 181 4.84 -10.61 4.00
C THR A 181 4.57 -11.80 4.89
N ARG A 182 3.51 -12.54 4.58
CA ARG A 182 3.17 -13.83 5.20
C ARG A 182 3.39 -14.94 4.19
N LEU A 183 4.29 -15.85 4.51
CA LEU A 183 4.45 -17.13 3.82
C LEU A 183 3.40 -18.09 4.39
N THR A 184 2.31 -18.31 3.67
CA THR A 184 1.11 -18.98 4.20
C THR A 184 1.15 -20.50 4.05
N ALA A 185 2.06 -21.04 3.25
CA ALA A 185 2.19 -22.48 3.00
C ALA A 185 3.62 -22.90 2.65
N SER A 186 3.87 -24.21 2.63
CA SER A 186 5.16 -24.80 2.27
C SER A 186 5.63 -24.39 0.88
N GLY A 187 6.94 -24.22 0.71
CA GLY A 187 7.55 -23.82 -0.55
C GLY A 187 7.37 -22.36 -0.93
N ALA A 188 6.61 -21.57 -0.15
CA ALA A 188 6.51 -20.13 -0.33
C ALA A 188 7.86 -19.45 -0.05
N ALA A 189 8.24 -18.50 -0.90
CA ALA A 189 9.51 -17.78 -0.82
C ALA A 189 9.33 -16.27 -1.08
N LEU A 190 10.22 -15.48 -0.49
CA LEU A 190 10.40 -14.04 -0.67
C LEU A 190 11.86 -13.77 -1.07
#